data_AF-Q9HN22-F1
#
_entry.id   AF-Q9HN22-F1
#
_cell.length_a   1.000
_cell.length_b   1.000
_cell.length_c   1.000
_cell.angle_alpha   90.00
_cell.angle_beta   90.00
_cell.angle_gamma   90.00
#
_symmetry.space_group_name_H-M   'P 1'
#
loop_
_entity.id
_entity.type
_entity.pdbx_description
1 polymer ?
#
loop_
_entity_poly.entity_id
_entity_poly.type
_entity_poly.pdbx_seq_one_letter_code
_entity_poly.pdbx_strand_id
1 'polypeptide(L)'
;MVLAVLFPTYPAYEFAGYALPGVSTTLGVFSLTVLTNTVLFALAYPLVLGARNALTGNVSVVMFVGRRVAADDLATVHGSLLESSAGGFTRSGLDLDALRMYLRWRDCTLADLRSDPGLRHPDTLPDTPGDPTDGAVATDGSGDPWGAAAFLADIDHSAYGTTPAQLRDGLDLITDHDDVWVTPGVPFLLPLFAGLVVALTFGDVLFYVLDALGFAAA
;
A
#
# COMPACT_ATOMS: atom_id res chain seq x y z
N MET A 1 -18.13 -14.94 1.51
CA MET A 1 -19.43 -15.40 0.95
C MET A 1 -19.27 -16.12 -0.38
N VAL A 2 -18.67 -15.52 -1.41
CA VAL A 2 -18.45 -16.19 -2.73
C VAL A 2 -17.76 -17.56 -2.61
N LEU A 3 -16.67 -17.66 -1.84
CA LEU A 3 -15.95 -18.93 -1.65
C LEU A 3 -16.81 -20.03 -1.01
N ALA A 4 -17.70 -19.68 -0.09
CA ALA A 4 -18.59 -20.66 0.55
C ALA A 4 -19.69 -21.15 -0.40
N VAL A 5 -20.09 -20.31 -1.37
CA VAL A 5 -21.05 -20.71 -2.42
C VAL A 5 -20.37 -21.60 -3.46
N LEU A 6 -19.13 -21.26 -3.87
CA LEU A 6 -18.37 -22.06 -4.84
C LEU A 6 -17.89 -23.40 -4.27
N PHE A 7 -17.55 -23.43 -2.98
CA PHE A 7 -17.09 -24.61 -2.25
C PHE A 7 -17.98 -24.86 -1.03
N PRO A 8 -19.21 -25.37 -1.24
CA PRO A 8 -20.18 -25.60 -0.16
C PRO A 8 -19.79 -26.77 0.75
N THR A 9 -18.92 -27.66 0.26
CA THR A 9 -18.35 -28.79 0.99
C THR A 9 -16.83 -28.78 0.86
N TYR A 10 -16.16 -29.56 1.71
CA TYR A 10 -14.72 -29.80 1.56
C TYR A 10 -14.46 -30.53 0.24
N PRO A 11 -13.67 -29.94 -0.69
CA PRO A 11 -13.41 -30.58 -1.98
C PRO A 11 -12.45 -31.77 -1.79
N ALA A 12 -12.56 -32.77 -2.67
CA ALA A 12 -11.64 -33.89 -2.75
C ALA A 12 -11.33 -34.16 -4.22
N TYR A 13 -10.05 -34.05 -4.59
CA TYR A 13 -9.56 -34.26 -5.94
C TYR A 13 -8.57 -35.41 -5.95
N GLU A 14 -8.85 -36.45 -6.73
CA GLU A 14 -7.90 -37.53 -6.97
C GLU A 14 -6.97 -37.13 -8.12
N PHE A 15 -5.67 -36.96 -7.82
CA PHE A 15 -4.67 -36.58 -8.80
C PHE A 15 -3.41 -37.43 -8.62
N ALA A 16 -3.03 -38.17 -9.67
CA ALA A 16 -1.84 -39.03 -9.70
C ALA A 16 -1.73 -40.02 -8.50
N GLY A 17 -2.88 -40.51 -7.99
CA GLY A 17 -2.94 -41.43 -6.85
C GLY A 17 -2.93 -40.76 -5.47
N TYR A 18 -3.01 -39.43 -5.42
CA TYR A 18 -3.14 -38.65 -4.19
C TYR A 18 -4.50 -37.96 -4.12
N ALA A 19 -5.10 -37.94 -2.93
CA ALA A 19 -6.27 -37.13 -2.64
C ALA A 19 -5.82 -35.73 -2.17
N LEU A 20 -6.30 -34.69 -2.86
CA LEU A 20 -6.06 -33.30 -2.52
C LEU A 20 -7.34 -32.61 -2.06
N PRO A 21 -7.26 -31.71 -1.05
CA PRO A 21 -6.07 -31.43 -0.25
C PRO A 21 -5.72 -32.57 0.72
N GLY A 22 -4.43 -32.72 1.01
CA GLY A 22 -3.91 -33.82 1.84
C GLY A 22 -4.22 -33.71 3.33
N VAL A 23 -4.49 -32.49 3.82
CA VAL A 23 -4.84 -32.23 5.23
C VAL A 23 -6.27 -31.68 5.31
N SER A 24 -7.19 -32.48 5.85
CA SER A 24 -8.58 -32.08 6.09
C SER A 24 -8.81 -31.74 7.56
N THR A 25 -9.62 -30.72 7.84
CA THR A 25 -10.04 -30.39 9.20
C THR A 25 -11.29 -31.14 9.62
N THR A 26 -11.44 -31.39 10.93
CA THR A 26 -12.62 -32.05 11.51
C THR A 26 -13.91 -31.25 11.29
N LEU A 27 -13.81 -29.93 11.19
CA LEU A 27 -14.96 -29.04 10.93
C LEU A 27 -15.51 -29.19 9.51
N GLY A 28 -14.71 -29.62 8.53
CA GLY A 28 -15.16 -29.84 7.15
C GLY A 28 -15.59 -28.58 6.38
N VAL A 29 -15.32 -27.37 6.90
CA VAL A 29 -15.70 -26.09 6.28
C VAL A 29 -14.52 -25.52 5.48
N PHE A 30 -14.49 -25.76 4.18
CA PHE A 30 -13.37 -25.35 3.32
C PHE A 30 -13.11 -23.83 3.31
N SER A 31 -14.19 -23.03 3.27
CA SER A 31 -14.05 -21.57 3.29
C SER A 31 -13.38 -21.03 4.56
N LEU A 32 -13.50 -21.74 5.69
CA LEU A 32 -12.78 -21.41 6.91
C LEU A 32 -11.29 -21.72 6.77
N THR A 33 -10.93 -22.86 6.20
CA THR A 33 -9.53 -23.20 5.90
C THR A 33 -8.87 -22.16 4.99
N VAL A 34 -9.56 -21.72 3.93
CA VAL A 34 -9.05 -20.63 3.06
C VAL A 34 -8.80 -19.36 3.86
N LEU A 35 -9.76 -18.95 4.71
CA LEU A 35 -9.63 -17.75 5.53
C LEU A 35 -8.48 -17.87 6.54
N THR A 36 -8.34 -19.00 7.22
CA THR A 36 -7.26 -19.25 8.19
C THR A 36 -5.90 -19.18 7.51
N ASN A 37 -5.72 -19.87 6.37
CA ASN A 37 -4.49 -19.80 5.59
C ASN A 37 -4.20 -18.36 5.14
N THR A 38 -5.22 -17.63 4.70
CA THR A 38 -5.12 -16.21 4.30
C THR A 38 -4.57 -15.35 5.44
N VAL A 39 -5.10 -15.54 6.66
CA VAL A 39 -4.64 -14.81 7.85
C VAL A 39 -3.19 -15.16 8.16
N LEU A 40 -2.78 -16.43 8.07
CA LEU A 40 -1.38 -16.82 8.27
C LEU A 40 -0.44 -16.11 7.27
N PHE A 41 -0.82 -16.07 5.99
CA PHE A 41 -0.05 -15.33 4.98
C PHE A 41 0.00 -13.82 5.25
N ALA A 42 -1.13 -13.23 5.65
CA ALA A 42 -1.20 -11.82 6.01
C ALA A 42 -0.32 -11.49 7.23
N LEU A 43 -0.22 -12.38 8.22
CA LEU A 43 0.66 -12.22 9.38
C LEU A 43 2.14 -12.45 9.05
N ALA A 44 2.43 -13.36 8.12
CA ALA A 44 3.80 -13.61 7.65
C ALA A 44 4.36 -12.42 6.86
N TYR A 45 3.50 -11.70 6.13
CA TYR A 45 3.92 -10.62 5.25
C TYR A 45 4.74 -9.51 5.95
N PRO A 46 4.27 -8.87 7.05
CA PRO A 46 5.06 -7.89 7.79
C PRO A 46 6.42 -8.42 8.25
N LEU A 47 6.49 -9.70 8.65
CA LEU A 47 7.73 -10.33 9.10
C LEU A 47 8.73 -10.49 7.95
N VAL A 48 8.27 -10.92 6.78
CA VAL A 48 9.08 -11.04 5.57
C VAL A 48 9.56 -9.66 5.11
N LEU A 49 8.67 -8.67 5.12
CA LEU A 49 9.01 -7.29 4.78
C LEU A 49 10.07 -6.72 5.74
N GLY A 50 9.88 -6.90 7.04
CA GLY A 50 10.84 -6.51 8.06
C GLY A 50 12.19 -7.18 7.85
N ALA A 51 12.22 -8.50 7.67
CA ALA A 51 13.45 -9.23 7.39
C ALA A 51 14.17 -8.69 6.14
N ARG A 52 13.43 -8.46 5.04
CA ARG A 52 13.97 -7.88 3.81
C ARG A 52 14.59 -6.50 4.06
N ASN A 53 13.88 -5.63 4.77
CA ASN A 53 14.38 -4.29 5.10
C ASN A 53 15.65 -4.37 5.95
N ALA A 54 15.68 -5.23 6.97
CA ALA A 54 16.87 -5.47 7.80
C ALA A 54 18.07 -5.95 6.96
N LEU A 55 17.85 -6.90 6.05
CA LEU A 55 18.89 -7.42 5.15
C LEU A 55 19.45 -6.35 4.20
N THR A 56 18.64 -5.33 3.87
CA THR A 56 19.09 -4.15 3.10
C THR A 56 19.67 -3.02 3.95
N GLY A 57 19.83 -3.22 5.26
CA GLY A 57 20.38 -2.21 6.18
C GLY A 57 19.35 -1.20 6.72
N ASN A 58 18.08 -1.32 6.35
CA ASN A 58 17.01 -0.40 6.74
C ASN A 58 16.32 -0.89 8.03
N VAL A 59 16.96 -0.65 9.18
CA VAL A 59 16.45 -1.06 10.50
C VAL A 59 15.71 0.10 11.17
N SER A 60 14.39 -0.04 11.33
CA SER A 60 13.52 0.94 11.99
C SER A 60 12.21 0.27 12.43
N VAL A 61 11.45 0.84 13.36
CA VAL A 61 10.13 0.31 13.76
C VAL A 61 9.18 0.20 12.56
N VAL A 62 9.27 1.12 11.60
CA VAL A 62 8.42 1.13 10.40
C VAL A 62 8.77 0.01 9.40
N MET A 63 9.88 -0.71 9.58
CA MET A 63 10.35 -1.74 8.64
C MET A 63 9.37 -2.90 8.44
N PHE A 64 8.42 -3.11 9.35
CA PHE A 64 7.39 -4.16 9.22
C PHE A 64 6.17 -3.71 8.42
N VAL A 65 6.03 -2.40 8.16
CA VAL A 65 4.85 -1.81 7.51
C VAL A 65 5.18 -0.92 6.32
N GLY A 66 6.47 -0.64 6.08
CA GLY A 66 6.96 0.21 5.02
C GLY A 66 8.11 -0.43 4.25
N ARG A 67 8.39 0.10 3.06
CA ARG A 67 9.64 -0.16 2.33
C ARG A 67 10.35 1.16 2.08
N ARG A 68 11.69 1.15 2.08
CA ARG A 68 12.50 2.31 1.68
C ARG A 68 12.49 2.42 0.16
N VAL A 69 12.25 3.63 -0.35
CA VAL A 69 12.19 3.93 -1.79
C VAL A 69 12.93 5.25 -2.02
N ALA A 70 13.70 5.34 -3.12
CA ALA A 70 14.33 6.57 -3.54
C ALA A 70 13.25 7.61 -3.88
N ALA A 71 13.44 8.86 -3.48
CA ALA A 71 12.50 9.93 -3.74
C ALA A 71 12.21 10.09 -5.23
N ASP A 72 13.21 9.90 -6.10
CA ASP A 72 13.07 9.99 -7.55
C ASP A 72 12.11 8.93 -8.13
N ASP A 73 11.96 7.77 -7.48
CA ASP A 73 11.10 6.68 -7.94
C ASP A 73 9.62 6.86 -7.54
N LEU A 74 9.31 7.85 -6.69
CA LEU A 74 7.98 8.02 -6.09
C LEU A 74 6.86 8.27 -7.11
N ALA A 75 7.19 8.83 -8.26
CA ALA A 75 6.23 9.04 -9.35
C ALA A 75 5.78 7.73 -10.04
N THR A 76 6.40 6.59 -9.73
CA THR A 76 6.11 5.29 -10.37
C THR A 76 5.64 4.22 -9.39
N VAL A 77 5.83 4.45 -8.09
CA VAL A 77 5.41 3.53 -7.04
C VAL A 77 4.05 3.92 -6.48
N HIS A 78 3.34 2.92 -5.94
CA HIS A 78 2.03 3.11 -5.34
C HIS A 78 2.14 3.07 -3.82
N GLY A 79 1.20 3.73 -3.15
CA GLY A 79 1.11 3.78 -1.69
C GLY A 79 1.09 5.22 -1.20
N SER A 80 1.44 5.40 0.06
CA SER A 80 1.46 6.70 0.73
C SER A 80 2.72 6.81 1.57
N LEU A 81 3.19 8.04 1.77
CA LEU A 81 4.35 8.32 2.60
C LEU A 81 4.08 7.94 4.07
N LEU A 82 5.09 7.38 4.72
CA LEU A 82 5.06 7.00 6.14
C LEU A 82 5.88 7.94 7.02
N GLU A 83 6.47 8.98 6.45
CA GLU A 83 7.28 10.00 7.14
C GLU A 83 6.63 11.38 6.98
N SER A 84 7.03 12.32 7.85
CA SER A 84 6.68 13.74 7.77
C SER A 84 7.96 14.57 7.65
N SER A 85 7.90 15.73 6.99
CA SER A 85 9.05 16.63 6.82
C SER A 85 9.52 17.22 8.15
N ALA A 86 8.64 17.34 9.14
CA ALA A 86 8.98 17.72 10.51
C ALA A 86 9.78 16.63 11.26
N GLY A 87 9.94 15.45 10.65
CA GLY A 87 10.64 14.30 11.20
C GLY A 87 9.69 13.27 11.83
N GLY A 88 10.14 12.02 11.87
CA GLY A 88 9.39 10.90 12.44
C GLY A 88 8.39 10.27 11.46
N PHE A 89 7.52 9.41 12.00
CA PHE A 89 6.58 8.61 11.20
C PHE A 89 5.14 9.11 11.32
N THR A 90 4.40 9.01 10.22
CA THR A 90 2.98 9.34 10.12
C THR A 90 2.17 8.17 9.56
N ARG A 91 0.89 8.12 9.90
CA ARG A 91 -0.08 7.17 9.30
C ARG A 91 -0.94 7.81 8.22
N SER A 92 -0.76 9.10 8.01
CA SER A 92 -1.57 9.93 7.11
C SER A 92 -0.64 10.83 6.31
N GLY A 93 0.38 10.24 5.67
CA GLY A 93 1.26 10.98 4.75
C GLY A 93 0.60 11.22 3.40
N LEU A 94 1.32 11.92 2.52
CA LEU A 94 0.90 12.16 1.14
C LEU A 94 0.69 10.84 0.40
N ASP A 95 -0.47 10.69 -0.26
CA ASP A 95 -0.72 9.62 -1.19
C ASP A 95 0.05 9.84 -2.50
N LEU A 96 0.70 8.79 -3.03
CA LEU A 96 1.53 8.90 -4.23
C LEU A 96 0.71 9.07 -5.51
N ASP A 97 -0.58 8.73 -5.50
CA ASP A 97 -1.47 9.00 -6.63
C ASP A 97 -1.86 10.48 -6.62
N ALA A 98 -2.09 11.06 -5.43
CA ALA A 98 -2.27 12.50 -5.27
C ALA A 98 -1.02 13.30 -5.67
N LEU A 99 0.18 12.80 -5.36
CA LEU A 99 1.44 13.39 -5.87
C LEU A 99 1.46 13.42 -7.40
N ARG A 100 1.11 12.31 -8.05
CA ARG A 100 1.06 12.24 -9.52
C ARG A 100 0.00 13.15 -10.13
N MET A 101 -1.15 13.30 -9.48
CA MET A 101 -2.16 14.28 -9.88
C MET A 101 -1.63 15.72 -9.77
N TYR A 102 -0.98 16.05 -8.66
CA TYR A 102 -0.39 17.37 -8.43
C TYR A 102 0.69 17.70 -9.47
N LEU A 103 1.60 16.76 -9.76
CA LEU A 103 2.65 16.94 -10.77
C LEU A 103 2.06 17.21 -12.16
N ARG A 104 0.98 16.51 -12.52
CA ARG A 104 0.25 16.72 -13.78
C ARG A 104 -0.46 18.06 -13.82
N TRP A 105 -1.16 18.43 -12.75
CA TRP A 105 -1.82 19.72 -12.61
C TRP A 105 -0.82 20.87 -12.75
N ARG A 106 0.33 20.71 -12.10
CA ARG A 106 1.41 21.70 -12.11
C ARG A 106 2.24 21.71 -13.41
N ASP A 107 2.02 20.74 -14.29
CA ASP A 107 2.79 20.52 -15.53
C ASP A 107 4.32 20.44 -15.28
N CYS A 108 4.73 19.65 -14.29
CA CYS A 108 6.13 19.44 -13.95
C CYS A 108 6.42 17.98 -13.57
N THR A 109 7.69 17.59 -13.61
CA THR A 109 8.13 16.29 -13.12
C THR A 109 8.64 16.39 -11.68
N LEU A 110 8.70 15.25 -10.98
CA LEU A 110 9.30 15.19 -9.65
C LEU A 110 10.78 15.59 -9.67
N ALA A 111 11.49 15.29 -10.77
CA ALA A 111 12.88 15.70 -10.95
C ALA A 111 13.03 17.22 -11.07
N ASP A 112 12.08 17.90 -11.72
CA ASP A 112 12.06 19.37 -11.80
C ASP A 112 11.90 19.97 -10.39
N LEU A 113 10.92 19.48 -9.61
CA LEU A 113 10.70 19.93 -8.22
C LEU A 113 11.93 19.72 -7.32
N ARG A 114 12.69 18.64 -7.52
CA ARG A 114 13.89 18.33 -6.73
C ARG A 114 15.11 19.14 -7.18
N SER A 115 15.20 19.51 -8.45
CA SER A 115 16.35 20.22 -9.01
C SER A 115 16.23 21.75 -8.93
N ASP A 116 15.01 22.29 -8.88
CA ASP A 116 14.75 23.72 -8.77
C ASP A 116 13.96 24.07 -7.48
N PRO A 117 14.66 24.49 -6.40
CA PRO A 117 14.03 24.97 -5.19
C PRO A 117 13.11 26.19 -5.39
N GLY A 118 13.26 26.93 -6.49
CA GLY A 118 12.39 28.05 -6.85
C GLY A 118 10.95 27.63 -7.11
N LEU A 119 10.73 26.36 -7.49
CA LEU A 119 9.40 25.75 -7.61
C LEU A 119 8.72 25.56 -6.24
N ARG A 120 9.34 25.92 -5.12
CA ARG A 120 8.65 26.02 -3.81
C ARG A 120 7.89 27.35 -3.63
N HIS A 121 7.73 28.15 -4.69
CA HIS A 121 7.08 29.45 -4.61
C HIS A 121 5.71 29.46 -5.33
N PRO A 122 4.66 30.05 -4.74
CA PRO A 122 3.32 30.10 -5.35
C PRO A 122 3.28 30.86 -6.68
N ASP A 123 4.18 31.83 -6.86
CA ASP A 123 4.29 32.60 -8.12
C ASP A 123 4.77 31.77 -9.31
N THR A 124 5.23 30.54 -9.08
CA THR A 124 5.64 29.59 -10.13
C THR A 124 4.53 28.62 -10.52
N LEU A 125 3.34 28.77 -9.94
CA LEU A 125 2.17 27.98 -10.33
C LEU A 125 1.72 28.40 -11.74
N PRO A 126 1.27 27.44 -12.57
CA PRO A 126 0.84 27.76 -13.92
C PRO A 126 -0.43 28.63 -13.91
N ASP A 127 -0.45 29.68 -14.73
CA ASP A 127 -1.66 30.52 -14.97
C ASP A 127 -2.80 29.70 -15.60
N THR A 128 -2.46 28.62 -16.30
CA THR A 128 -3.39 27.63 -16.84
C THR A 128 -2.87 26.24 -16.50
N PRO A 129 -3.32 25.65 -15.38
CA PRO A 129 -2.90 24.31 -14.98
C PRO A 129 -3.25 23.24 -16.01
N GLY A 130 -2.49 22.14 -16.01
CA GLY A 130 -2.84 20.94 -16.80
C GLY A 130 -4.08 20.26 -16.22
N ASP A 131 -4.89 19.62 -17.07
CA ASP A 131 -6.14 18.96 -16.67
C ASP A 131 -5.91 17.81 -15.67
N PRO A 132 -6.41 17.93 -14.42
CA PRO A 132 -6.39 16.87 -13.43
C PRO A 132 -7.81 16.36 -13.18
N THR A 133 -8.59 16.11 -14.23
CA THR A 133 -9.99 15.63 -14.19
C THR A 133 -10.96 16.48 -13.35
N ASP A 134 -12.10 16.88 -13.91
CA ASP A 134 -12.31 18.14 -14.66
C ASP A 134 -13.15 19.03 -13.73
N GLY A 135 -12.82 20.32 -13.47
CA GLY A 135 -13.78 21.32 -12.93
C GLY A 135 -13.21 22.39 -11.96
N ALA A 136 -13.16 23.66 -12.40
CA ALA A 136 -12.39 24.74 -11.77
C ALA A 136 -13.21 25.87 -11.07
N VAL A 137 -12.67 26.43 -9.97
CA VAL A 137 -12.78 27.86 -9.59
C VAL A 137 -11.50 28.31 -8.87
N ALA A 138 -10.86 29.39 -9.34
CA ALA A 138 -9.65 29.97 -8.75
C ALA A 138 -9.86 30.56 -7.35
N THR A 139 -8.91 30.32 -6.43
CA THR A 139 -8.82 31.00 -5.13
C THR A 139 -7.45 31.67 -4.97
N ASP A 140 -7.44 32.75 -4.21
CA ASP A 140 -6.34 33.67 -3.93
C ASP A 140 -5.30 33.05 -2.98
N GLY A 141 -4.29 32.42 -3.58
CA GLY A 141 -3.22 31.64 -2.95
C GLY A 141 -2.18 32.41 -2.12
N SER A 142 -2.57 33.34 -1.24
CA SER A 142 -1.61 33.96 -0.33
C SER A 142 -1.40 33.10 0.94
N GLY A 143 -0.32 32.31 0.93
CA GLY A 143 0.16 31.54 2.09
C GLY A 143 0.49 30.07 1.85
N ASP A 144 0.43 29.58 0.61
CA ASP A 144 0.68 28.17 0.26
C ASP A 144 1.90 28.02 -0.66
N PRO A 145 3.10 27.71 -0.13
CA PRO A 145 4.34 27.62 -0.92
C PRO A 145 4.22 26.70 -2.15
N TRP A 146 3.46 25.62 -2.00
CA TRP A 146 3.29 24.60 -3.03
C TRP A 146 2.02 24.78 -3.87
N GLY A 147 1.16 25.75 -3.55
CA GLY A 147 -0.17 25.83 -4.15
C GLY A 147 -1.04 24.61 -3.85
N ALA A 148 -0.79 23.89 -2.76
CA ALA A 148 -1.50 22.65 -2.43
C ALA A 148 -3.01 22.84 -2.25
N ALA A 149 -3.42 23.97 -1.67
CA ALA A 149 -4.81 24.36 -1.52
C ALA A 149 -5.44 24.77 -2.86
N ALA A 150 -4.67 25.45 -3.72
CA ALA A 150 -5.14 25.81 -5.06
C ALA A 150 -5.39 24.55 -5.90
N PHE A 151 -4.43 23.60 -5.90
CA PHE A 151 -4.59 22.29 -6.53
C PHE A 151 -5.83 21.55 -6.03
N LEU A 152 -6.01 21.41 -4.71
CA LEU A 152 -7.14 20.67 -4.15
C LEU A 152 -8.50 21.37 -4.33
N ALA A 153 -8.51 22.69 -4.54
CA ALA A 153 -9.71 23.45 -4.88
C ALA A 153 -10.06 23.35 -6.38
N ASP A 154 -9.09 23.04 -7.23
CA ASP A 154 -9.23 22.96 -8.69
C ASP A 154 -9.64 21.57 -9.20
N ILE A 155 -9.61 20.55 -8.33
CA ILE A 155 -10.06 19.19 -8.66
C ILE A 155 -11.49 18.94 -8.19
N ASP A 156 -12.27 18.27 -9.03
CA ASP A 156 -13.69 17.98 -8.77
C ASP A 156 -13.92 16.87 -7.73
N HIS A 157 -12.86 16.15 -7.35
CA HIS A 157 -12.89 15.00 -6.46
C HIS A 157 -11.76 15.09 -5.44
N SER A 158 -11.88 14.39 -4.31
CA SER A 158 -10.78 14.34 -3.35
C SER A 158 -9.57 13.62 -3.97
N ALA A 159 -8.37 14.17 -3.85
CA ALA A 159 -7.11 13.50 -4.21
C ALA A 159 -6.79 12.37 -3.22
N TYR A 160 -7.60 11.31 -3.23
CA TYR A 160 -7.48 10.14 -2.34
C TYR A 160 -7.50 10.52 -0.84
N GLY A 161 -8.30 11.54 -0.49
CA GLY A 161 -8.39 12.06 0.88
C GLY A 161 -7.18 12.90 1.33
N THR A 162 -6.25 13.21 0.42
CA THR A 162 -5.10 14.09 0.69
C THR A 162 -5.57 15.51 0.98
N THR A 163 -5.14 16.06 2.11
CA THR A 163 -5.37 17.44 2.53
C THR A 163 -4.24 18.37 2.06
N PRO A 164 -4.46 19.70 2.00
CA PRO A 164 -3.40 20.63 1.62
C PRO A 164 -2.17 20.53 2.52
N ALA A 165 -2.37 20.29 3.82
CA ALA A 165 -1.29 20.13 4.78
C ALA A 165 -0.44 18.87 4.49
N GLN A 166 -1.09 17.73 4.18
CA GLN A 166 -0.39 16.49 3.83
C GLN A 166 0.38 16.63 2.52
N LEU A 167 -0.18 17.32 1.54
CA LEU A 167 0.51 17.56 0.28
C LEU A 167 1.75 18.45 0.47
N ARG A 168 1.66 19.55 1.23
CA ARG A 168 2.83 20.39 1.53
C ARG A 168 3.91 19.64 2.30
N ASP A 169 3.52 18.93 3.36
CA ASP A 169 4.45 18.14 4.19
C ASP A 169 5.13 17.04 3.35
N GLY A 170 4.37 16.36 2.50
CA GLY A 170 4.91 15.36 1.58
C GLY A 170 5.85 15.96 0.53
N LEU A 171 5.51 17.10 -0.06
CA LEU A 171 6.37 17.80 -1.02
C LEU A 171 7.68 18.26 -0.37
N ASP A 172 7.61 18.87 0.82
CA ASP A 172 8.79 19.26 1.60
C ASP A 172 9.69 18.04 1.91
N LEU A 173 9.08 16.93 2.33
CA LEU A 173 9.81 15.70 2.63
C LEU A 173 10.54 15.15 1.40
N ILE A 174 9.86 15.05 0.26
CA ILE A 174 10.42 14.40 -0.95
C ILE A 174 11.35 15.32 -1.74
N THR A 175 11.40 16.63 -1.46
CA THR A 175 12.43 17.52 -2.02
C THR A 175 13.70 17.52 -1.18
N ASP A 176 13.58 17.37 0.14
CA ASP A 176 14.72 17.51 1.06
C ASP A 176 15.43 16.18 1.36
N HIS A 177 14.78 15.03 1.08
CA HIS A 177 15.33 13.71 1.36
C HIS A 177 15.50 12.87 0.08
N ASP A 178 16.58 12.07 0.04
CA ASP A 178 16.88 11.19 -1.10
C ASP A 178 16.13 9.85 -1.04
N ASP A 179 15.79 9.39 0.16
CA ASP A 179 15.03 8.16 0.38
C ASP A 179 13.92 8.41 1.39
N VAL A 180 12.77 7.76 1.17
CA VAL A 180 11.61 7.85 2.07
C VAL A 180 10.96 6.48 2.33
N TRP A 181 10.20 6.36 3.40
CA TRP A 181 9.37 5.19 3.68
C TRP A 181 7.99 5.30 3.02
N VAL A 182 7.61 4.25 2.30
CA VAL A 182 6.33 4.16 1.59
C VAL A 182 5.57 2.92 2.03
N THR A 183 4.23 3.02 2.16
CA THR A 183 3.38 1.85 2.39
C THR A 183 3.48 0.88 1.21
N PRO A 184 3.68 -0.42 1.45
CA PRO A 184 3.65 -1.38 0.38
C PRO A 184 2.19 -1.65 0.00
N GLY A 185 1.80 -1.28 -1.22
CA GLY A 185 0.45 -1.49 -1.77
C GLY A 185 0.12 -2.96 -2.08
N VAL A 186 0.26 -3.87 -1.11
CA VAL A 186 -0.11 -5.28 -1.29
C VAL A 186 -1.60 -5.46 -0.99
N PRO A 187 -2.45 -5.70 -2.00
CA PRO A 187 -3.88 -5.85 -1.77
C PRO A 187 -4.17 -7.17 -1.05
N PHE A 188 -5.22 -7.17 -0.21
CA PHE A 188 -5.70 -8.35 0.52
C PHE A 188 -6.01 -9.56 -0.39
N LEU A 189 -6.26 -9.32 -1.67
CA LEU A 189 -6.48 -10.37 -2.65
C LEU A 189 -5.28 -11.33 -2.79
N LEU A 190 -4.04 -10.86 -2.64
CA LEU A 190 -2.86 -11.74 -2.72
C LEU A 190 -2.81 -12.80 -1.62
N PRO A 191 -2.85 -12.46 -0.32
CA PRO A 191 -2.87 -13.47 0.73
C PRO A 191 -4.13 -14.35 0.64
N LEU A 192 -5.26 -13.80 0.18
CA LEU A 192 -6.48 -14.60 -0.04
C LEU A 192 -6.28 -15.65 -1.14
N PHE A 193 -5.69 -15.25 -2.26
CA PHE A 193 -5.37 -16.13 -3.36
C PHE A 193 -4.36 -17.20 -2.94
N ALA A 194 -3.27 -16.81 -2.26
CA ALA A 194 -2.29 -17.75 -1.72
C ALA A 194 -2.94 -18.73 -0.74
N GLY A 195 -3.78 -18.23 0.17
CA GLY A 195 -4.54 -19.05 1.11
C GLY A 195 -5.46 -20.06 0.43
N LEU A 196 -6.14 -19.66 -0.66
CA LEU A 196 -6.97 -20.53 -1.47
C LEU A 196 -6.15 -21.61 -2.19
N VAL A 197 -5.05 -21.24 -2.84
CA VAL A 197 -4.17 -22.19 -3.54
C VAL A 197 -3.63 -23.24 -2.56
N VAL A 198 -3.18 -22.80 -1.39
CA VAL A 198 -2.71 -23.71 -0.34
C VAL A 198 -3.84 -24.56 0.22
N ALA A 199 -5.04 -24.00 0.42
CA ALA A 199 -6.19 -24.78 0.85
C ALA A 199 -6.56 -25.88 -0.14
N LEU A 200 -6.48 -25.63 -1.45
CA LEU A 200 -6.78 -26.62 -2.49
C LEU A 200 -5.70 -27.70 -2.65
N THR A 201 -4.44 -27.35 -2.43
CA THR A 201 -3.29 -28.22 -2.73
C THR A 201 -2.76 -28.94 -1.50
N PHE A 202 -2.64 -28.25 -0.37
CA PHE A 202 -2.13 -28.79 0.88
C PHE A 202 -3.25 -29.05 1.87
N GLY A 203 -4.15 -28.08 2.05
CA GLY A 203 -5.21 -28.11 3.05
C GLY A 203 -5.01 -27.07 4.15
N ASP A 204 -5.38 -27.42 5.36
CA ASP A 204 -5.34 -26.50 6.50
C ASP A 204 -3.98 -26.46 7.18
N VAL A 205 -3.25 -25.35 6.96
CA VAL A 205 -1.90 -25.15 7.49
C VAL A 205 -1.92 -25.00 9.00
N LEU A 206 -2.90 -24.29 9.55
CA LEU A 206 -2.99 -24.08 10.99
C LEU A 206 -3.23 -25.41 11.69
N PHE A 207 -4.19 -26.19 11.19
CA PHE A 207 -4.49 -27.50 11.73
C PHE A 207 -3.26 -28.42 11.68
N TYR A 208 -2.55 -28.47 10.54
CA TYR A 208 -1.32 -29.25 10.41
C TYR A 208 -0.27 -28.86 11.46
N VAL A 209 -0.04 -27.57 11.68
CA VAL A 209 0.93 -27.08 12.67
C VAL A 209 0.48 -27.42 14.09
N LEU A 210 -0.81 -27.24 14.41
CA LEU A 210 -1.35 -27.57 15.73
C LEU A 210 -1.26 -29.07 16.02
N ASP A 211 -1.56 -29.91 15.03
CA ASP A 211 -1.42 -31.37 15.15
C ASP A 211 0.04 -31.78 15.36
N ALA A 212 0.97 -31.22 14.58
CA ALA A 212 2.40 -31.47 14.72
C ALA A 212 2.96 -31.04 16.11
N LEU A 213 2.35 -30.03 16.73
CA LEU A 213 2.68 -29.57 18.09
C LEU A 213 1.94 -30.34 19.20
N GLY A 214 1.08 -31.30 18.85
CA GLY A 214 0.32 -32.13 19.79
C GLY A 214 -0.96 -31.48 20.34
N PHE A 215 -1.44 -30.39 19.72
CA PHE A 215 -2.65 -29.68 20.13
C PHE A 215 -3.93 -30.21 19.48
N ALA A 216 -3.83 -30.97 18.38
CA ALA A 216 -5.02 -31.46 17.65
C ALA A 216 -5.56 -32.82 18.16
N ALA A 217 -5.02 -33.34 19.28
CA ALA A 217 -5.57 -34.50 19.96
C ALA A 217 -6.69 -34.11 20.94
N ALA A 218 -7.92 -34.00 20.43
CA ALA A 218 -9.18 -34.23 21.14
C ALA A 218 -10.32 -34.51 20.14
#